data_AF-A0A2R6GZX1-F1
#
_entry.id   AF-A0A2R6GZX1-F1
#
_cell.length_a   1.000
_cell.length_b   1.000
_cell.length_c   1.000
_cell.angle_alpha   90.00
_cell.angle_beta   90.00
_cell.angle_gamma   90.00
#
_symmetry.space_group_name_H-M   'P 1'
#
loop_
_entity.id
_entity.type
_entity.pdbx_description
1 polymer ?
#
loop_
_entity_poly.entity_id
_entity_poly.type
_entity_poly.pdbx_seq_one_letter_code
_entity_poly.pdbx_strand_id
1 'polypeptide(L)'
;MEEQPGLSDQYRTASPWPVFVALGLVLSEIGVFIGLFPVAVFGLILFGGSVAGILTESGYVTRPWPTLVGVGVVLAFIAAGLAVAYLPAANIAVANIGNGPVFTRLVAVAVAGIVMVAMGGVGSVMEQTSV
;
A
#
# COMPACT_ATOMS: atom_id res chain seq x y z
N MET A 1 -17.98 49.95 5.59
CA MET A 1 -16.77 49.23 6.01
C MET A 1 -17.26 47.88 6.51
N GLU A 2 -17.49 46.97 5.57
CA GLU A 2 -17.86 45.59 5.88
C GLU A 2 -16.54 44.84 6.01
N GLU A 3 -15.98 44.86 7.22
CA GLU A 3 -14.97 43.89 7.59
C GLU A 3 -15.73 42.56 7.76
N GLN A 4 -15.96 41.87 6.65
CA GLN A 4 -16.17 40.43 6.71
C GLN A 4 -14.82 39.89 7.18
N PRO A 5 -14.68 39.48 8.45
CA PRO A 5 -13.45 38.88 8.91
C PRO A 5 -13.26 37.68 8.01
N GLY A 6 -12.10 37.57 7.36
CA GLY A 6 -11.73 36.38 6.62
C GLY A 6 -11.88 35.19 7.56
N LEU A 7 -13.06 34.57 7.53
CA LEU A 7 -13.28 33.30 8.15
C LEU A 7 -12.27 32.39 7.48
N SER A 8 -11.54 31.71 8.33
CA SER A 8 -10.69 30.57 8.08
C SER A 8 -11.42 29.45 7.32
N ASP A 9 -12.04 29.74 6.17
CA ASP A 9 -12.94 28.88 5.37
C ASP A 9 -12.25 27.66 4.75
N GLN A 10 -10.97 27.48 5.05
CA GLN A 10 -10.38 26.16 5.15
C GLN A 10 -9.76 26.01 6.54
N TYR A 11 -10.57 25.60 7.52
CA TYR A 11 -10.03 24.71 8.53
C TYR A 11 -9.59 23.49 7.71
N ARG A 12 -8.31 23.48 7.31
CA ARG A 12 -7.72 22.38 6.55
C ARG A 12 -7.85 21.16 7.44
N THR A 13 -8.94 20.41 7.27
CA THR A 13 -9.10 19.11 7.90
C THR A 13 -7.85 18.33 7.54
N ALA A 14 -7.10 17.93 8.56
CA ALA A 14 -5.91 17.14 8.34
C ALA A 14 -6.36 15.83 7.70
N SER A 15 -5.87 15.54 6.50
CA SER A 15 -6.13 14.26 5.84
C SER A 15 -5.71 13.13 6.79
N PRO A 16 -6.51 12.08 6.99
CA PRO A 16 -6.16 10.99 7.91
C PRO A 16 -5.06 10.07 7.37
N TRP A 17 -4.83 10.08 6.05
CA TRP A 17 -3.94 9.14 5.36
C TRP A 17 -2.47 9.15 5.79
N PRO A 18 -1.80 10.30 6.06
CA PRO A 18 -0.41 10.31 6.48
C PRO A 18 -0.14 9.51 7.76
N VAL A 19 -1.12 9.45 8.67
CA VAL A 19 -1.03 8.60 9.87
C VAL A 19 -1.06 7.12 9.50
N PHE A 20 -1.91 6.72 8.56
CA PHE A 20 -1.98 5.34 8.07
C PHE A 20 -0.76 4.95 7.21
N VAL A 21 -0.14 5.90 6.49
CA VAL A 21 1.16 5.69 5.83
C VAL A 21 2.22 5.35 6.86
N ALA A 22 2.37 6.18 7.89
CA ALA A 22 3.34 5.95 8.95
C ALA A 22 3.08 4.62 9.68
N LEU A 23 1.84 4.35 10.06
CA LEU A 23 1.45 3.11 10.73
C LEU A 23 1.69 1.89 9.83
N GLY A 24 1.35 1.96 8.55
CA GLY A 24 1.54 0.89 7.58
C GLY A 24 3.01 0.49 7.43
N LEU A 25 3.90 1.47 7.30
CA LEU A 25 5.35 1.23 7.22
C LEU A 25 5.90 0.65 8.53
N VAL A 26 5.48 1.17 9.68
CA VAL A 26 5.90 0.67 11.00
C VAL A 26 5.44 -0.78 11.21
N LEU A 27 4.17 -1.08 10.95
CA LEU A 27 3.64 -2.45 11.05
C LEU A 27 4.33 -3.39 10.05
N SER A 28 4.63 -2.90 8.84
CA SER A 28 5.36 -3.68 7.83
C SER A 28 6.71 -4.15 8.37
N GLU A 29 7.51 -3.23 8.89
CA GLU A 29 8.84 -3.55 9.41
C GLU A 29 8.77 -4.37 10.69
N ILE A 30 7.92 -4.01 11.66
CA ILE A 30 7.75 -4.79 12.90
C ILE A 30 7.32 -6.22 12.59
N GLY A 31 6.41 -6.42 11.63
CA GLY A 31 5.98 -7.74 11.19
C GLY A 31 7.13 -8.59 10.66
N VAL A 32 8.05 -8.00 9.89
CA VAL A 32 9.25 -8.70 9.41
C VAL A 32 10.20 -8.99 10.57
N PHE A 33 10.52 -8.00 11.41
CA PHE A 33 11.52 -8.14 12.47
C PHE A 33 11.11 -9.15 13.55
N ILE A 34 9.82 -9.23 13.88
CA ILE A 34 9.28 -10.16 14.88
C ILE A 34 8.87 -11.50 14.25
N GLY A 35 8.94 -11.63 12.92
CA GLY A 35 8.56 -12.85 12.20
C GLY A 35 7.04 -13.06 12.08
N LEU A 36 6.25 -12.00 12.29
CA LEU A 36 4.80 -11.99 12.09
C LEU A 36 4.46 -11.57 10.66
N PHE A 37 4.63 -12.50 9.72
CA PHE A 37 4.39 -12.27 8.30
C PHE A 37 3.03 -11.62 7.96
N PRO A 38 1.89 -12.04 8.55
CA PRO A 38 0.60 -11.40 8.27
C PRO A 38 0.54 -9.92 8.67
N VAL A 39 1.23 -9.54 9.75
CA VAL A 39 1.32 -8.14 10.20
C VAL A 39 2.10 -7.32 9.17
N ALA A 40 3.17 -7.90 8.61
CA ALA A 40 3.96 -7.24 7.58
C ALA A 40 3.13 -6.94 6.33
N VAL A 41 2.38 -7.94 5.86
CA VAL A 41 1.48 -7.84 4.70
C VAL A 41 0.36 -6.84 4.96
N PHE A 42 -0.27 -6.90 6.14
CA PHE A 42 -1.32 -5.95 6.52
C PHE A 42 -0.82 -4.50 6.53
N GLY A 43 0.36 -4.25 7.10
CA GLY A 43 0.99 -2.92 7.08
C GLY A 43 1.20 -2.38 5.67
N LEU A 44 1.62 -3.24 4.73
CA LEU A 44 1.82 -2.86 3.33
C LEU A 44 0.51 -2.59 2.58
N ILE A 45 -0.54 -3.36 2.87
CA ILE A 45 -1.88 -3.09 2.31
C ILE A 45 -2.41 -1.76 2.84
N LEU A 46 -2.24 -1.49 4.14
CA LEU A 46 -2.63 -0.21 4.74
C LEU A 46 -1.86 0.96 4.11
N PHE A 47 -0.55 0.79 3.88
CA PHE A 47 0.27 1.76 3.16
C PHE A 47 -0.25 2.01 1.74
N GLY A 48 -0.44 0.95 0.93
CA GLY A 48 -0.90 1.09 -0.44
C GLY A 48 -2.31 1.66 -0.58
N GLY A 49 -3.22 1.26 0.32
CA GLY A 49 -4.55 1.86 0.46
C GLY A 49 -4.50 3.34 0.81
N SER A 50 -3.57 3.74 1.68
CA SER A 50 -3.36 5.15 2.03
C SER A 50 -2.87 5.98 0.86
N VAL A 51 -1.97 5.43 0.02
CA VAL A 51 -1.52 6.08 -1.21
C VAL A 51 -2.70 6.28 -2.18
N ALA A 52 -3.53 5.25 -2.38
CA ALA A 52 -4.72 5.37 -3.21
C ALA A 52 -5.71 6.41 -2.66
N GLY A 53 -5.89 6.45 -1.34
CA GLY A 53 -6.70 7.45 -0.63
C GLY A 53 -6.19 8.87 -0.84
N ILE A 54 -4.89 9.10 -0.66
CA ILE A 54 -4.23 10.41 -0.88
C ILE A 54 -4.44 10.88 -2.32
N LEU A 55 -4.23 10.01 -3.30
CA LEU A 55 -4.39 10.35 -4.71
C LEU A 55 -5.84 10.73 -5.04
N THR A 56 -6.80 10.04 -4.44
CA THR A 56 -8.23 10.29 -4.63
C THR A 56 -8.65 11.60 -3.96
N GLU A 57 -8.25 11.83 -2.71
CA GLU A 57 -8.54 13.05 -1.96
C GLU A 57 -7.89 14.29 -2.60
N SER A 58 -6.70 14.13 -3.19
CA SER A 58 -6.00 15.20 -3.91
C SER A 58 -6.59 15.50 -5.29
N GLY A 59 -7.56 14.72 -5.77
CA GLY A 59 -8.17 14.88 -7.09
C GLY A 59 -7.33 14.40 -8.28
N TYR A 60 -6.23 13.66 -8.05
CA TYR A 60 -5.42 13.09 -9.12
C TYR A 60 -6.10 11.92 -9.82
N VAL A 61 -6.97 11.21 -9.11
CA VAL A 61 -7.74 10.08 -9.61
C VAL A 61 -9.18 10.18 -9.13
N THR A 62 -10.11 9.69 -9.95
CA THR A 62 -11.55 9.71 -9.63
C THR A 62 -12.05 8.40 -9.03
N ARG A 63 -11.29 7.30 -9.17
CA ARG A 63 -11.67 5.96 -8.71
C ARG A 63 -10.58 5.36 -7.81
N PRO A 64 -10.89 5.01 -6.55
CA PRO A 64 -9.90 4.50 -5.61
C PRO A 64 -9.50 3.04 -5.89
N TRP A 65 -10.43 2.18 -6.33
CA TRP A 65 -10.14 0.75 -6.54
C TRP A 65 -9.16 0.46 -7.69
N PRO A 66 -9.30 1.08 -8.89
CA PRO A 66 -8.30 0.93 -9.94
C PRO A 66 -6.92 1.47 -9.54
N THR A 67 -6.90 2.52 -8.72
CA THR A 67 -5.65 3.08 -8.19
C THR A 67 -4.96 2.08 -7.26
N LEU A 68 -5.72 1.38 -6.43
CA LEU A 68 -5.21 0.30 -5.57
C LEU A 68 -4.59 -0.85 -6.40
N VAL A 69 -5.21 -1.21 -7.53
CA VAL A 69 -4.61 -2.17 -8.48
C VAL A 69 -3.26 -1.67 -8.97
N GLY A 70 -3.18 -0.41 -9.41
CA GLY A 70 -1.93 0.20 -9.89
C GLY A 70 -0.82 0.15 -8.84
N VAL A 71 -1.12 0.52 -7.59
CA VAL A 71 -0.17 0.43 -6.47
C VAL A 71 0.26 -1.02 -6.22
N GLY A 72 -0.68 -1.96 -6.22
CA GLY A 72 -0.37 -3.38 -6.03
C GLY A 72 0.53 -3.96 -7.11
N VAL A 73 0.29 -3.60 -8.37
CA VAL A 73 1.14 -3.96 -9.52
C VAL A 73 2.55 -3.42 -9.34
N VAL A 74 2.69 -2.12 -9.03
CA VAL A 74 3.99 -1.48 -8.82
C VAL A 74 4.78 -2.18 -7.72
N LEU A 75 4.16 -2.47 -6.58
CA LEU A 75 4.82 -3.15 -5.46
C LEU A 75 5.27 -4.57 -5.84
N ALA A 76 4.41 -5.34 -6.53
CA ALA A 76 4.77 -6.69 -6.98
C ALA A 76 5.95 -6.68 -7.95
N PHE A 77 5.98 -5.74 -8.91
CA PHE A 77 7.10 -5.62 -9.85
C PHE A 77 8.39 -5.13 -9.18
N ILE A 78 8.31 -4.20 -8.24
CA ILE A 78 9.48 -3.76 -7.46
C ILE A 78 10.03 -4.94 -6.66
N ALA A 79 9.18 -5.71 -5.98
CA ALA A 79 9.62 -6.87 -5.21
C ALA A 79 10.30 -7.92 -6.09
N ALA A 80 9.69 -8.27 -7.23
CA ALA A 80 10.24 -9.23 -8.18
C ALA A 80 11.57 -8.73 -8.79
N GLY A 81 11.61 -7.46 -9.20
CA GLY A 81 12.80 -6.83 -9.77
C GLY A 81 13.96 -6.79 -8.78
N LEU A 82 13.71 -6.42 -7.52
CA LEU A 82 14.73 -6.42 -6.47
C LEU A 82 15.20 -7.84 -6.12
N ALA A 83 14.29 -8.83 -6.10
CA ALA A 83 14.67 -10.21 -5.88
C ALA A 83 15.63 -10.71 -6.97
N VAL A 84 15.31 -10.45 -8.24
CA VAL A 84 16.16 -10.84 -9.38
C VAL A 84 17.48 -10.08 -9.39
N ALA A 85 17.47 -8.79 -9.05
CA ALA A 85 18.66 -7.95 -9.11
C ALA A 85 19.67 -8.22 -7.98
N TYR A 86 19.20 -8.59 -6.79
CA TYR A 86 20.03 -8.60 -5.58
C TYR A 86 20.12 -9.95 -4.85
N LEU A 87 19.27 -10.93 -5.16
CA LEU A 87 19.32 -12.23 -4.50
C LEU A 87 19.95 -13.30 -5.41
N PRO A 88 20.81 -14.17 -4.86
CA PRO A 88 21.19 -15.40 -5.54
C PRO A 88 19.95 -16.24 -5.88
N ALA A 89 19.90 -16.84 -7.08
CA ALA A 89 18.77 -17.66 -7.51
C ALA A 89 18.43 -18.79 -6.52
N ALA A 90 19.44 -19.38 -5.86
CA ALA A 90 19.25 -20.41 -4.83
C ALA A 90 18.46 -19.90 -3.59
N ASN A 91 18.45 -18.59 -3.35
CA ASN A 91 17.73 -17.99 -2.24
C ASN A 91 16.26 -17.70 -2.58
N ILE A 92 15.88 -17.69 -3.86
CA ILE A 92 14.51 -17.47 -4.33
C ILE A 92 13.75 -18.80 -4.29
N ALA A 93 13.48 -19.27 -3.07
CA ALA A 93 12.74 -20.51 -2.83
C ALA A 93 11.76 -20.31 -1.67
N VAL A 94 10.59 -20.95 -1.75
CA VAL A 94 9.56 -20.89 -0.69
C VAL A 94 10.11 -21.36 0.65
N ALA A 95 11.02 -22.33 0.65
CA ALA A 95 11.70 -22.83 1.85
C ALA A 95 12.54 -21.77 2.58
N ASN A 96 12.88 -20.65 1.92
CA ASN A 96 13.69 -19.59 2.51
C ASN A 96 12.86 -18.44 3.08
N ILE A 97 11.53 -18.50 2.99
CA ILE A 97 10.65 -17.51 3.64
C ILE A 97 10.83 -17.64 5.16
N GLY A 98 11.15 -16.54 5.83
CA GLY A 98 11.48 -16.52 7.26
C GLY A 98 12.95 -16.75 7.59
N ASN A 99 13.77 -17.26 6.64
CA ASN A 99 15.21 -17.43 6.81
C ASN A 99 15.98 -16.12 6.55
N GLY A 100 15.61 -15.07 7.28
CA GLY A 100 16.22 -13.74 7.23
C GLY A 100 15.29 -12.63 6.74
N PRO A 101 15.65 -11.36 6.98
CA PRO A 101 14.72 -10.24 6.81
C PRO A 101 14.54 -9.82 5.34
N VAL A 102 15.57 -9.92 4.49
CA VAL A 102 15.53 -9.36 3.12
C VAL A 102 14.57 -10.12 2.22
N PHE A 103 14.71 -11.44 2.09
CA PHE A 103 13.81 -12.23 1.23
C PHE A 103 12.38 -12.20 1.77
N THR A 104 12.21 -12.29 3.10
CA THR A 104 10.90 -12.18 3.75
C THR A 104 10.21 -10.84 3.48
N ARG A 105 10.95 -9.71 3.47
CA ARG A 105 10.42 -8.39 3.06
C ARG A 105 9.92 -8.42 1.63
N LEU A 106 10.74 -8.91 0.69
CA LEU A 106 10.38 -8.93 -0.73
C LEU A 106 9.14 -9.80 -0.96
N VAL A 107 9.03 -10.94 -0.28
CA VAL A 107 7.85 -11.81 -0.32
C VAL A 107 6.63 -11.09 0.28
N ALA A 108 6.76 -10.40 1.41
CA ALA A 108 5.67 -9.63 2.00
C ALA A 108 5.17 -8.52 1.06
N VAL A 109 6.08 -7.80 0.40
CA VAL A 109 5.77 -6.77 -0.61
C VAL A 109 5.05 -7.37 -1.82
N ALA A 110 5.55 -8.49 -2.35
CA ALA A 110 4.90 -9.18 -3.47
C ALA A 110 3.49 -9.67 -3.10
N VAL A 111 3.33 -10.31 -1.94
CA VAL A 111 2.03 -10.81 -1.46
C VAL A 111 1.05 -9.66 -1.23
N ALA A 112 1.48 -8.59 -0.57
CA ALA A 112 0.64 -7.40 -0.39
C ALA A 112 0.20 -6.81 -1.73
N GLY A 113 1.12 -6.73 -2.70
CA GLY A 113 0.83 -6.29 -4.07
C GLY A 113 -0.25 -7.14 -4.74
N ILE A 114 -0.12 -8.47 -4.69
CA ILE A 114 -1.09 -9.41 -5.24
C ILE A 114 -2.46 -9.26 -4.57
N VAL A 115 -2.49 -9.14 -3.24
CA VAL A 115 -3.74 -8.95 -2.47
C VAL A 115 -4.41 -7.64 -2.87
N MET A 116 -3.66 -6.55 -3.01
CA MET A 116 -4.19 -5.26 -3.47
C MET A 116 -4.75 -5.32 -4.90
N VAL A 117 -4.08 -6.04 -5.80
CA VAL A 117 -4.60 -6.28 -7.15
C VAL A 117 -5.91 -7.06 -7.12
N ALA A 118 -6.00 -8.11 -6.29
CA ALA A 118 -7.22 -8.89 -6.14
C ALA A 118 -8.37 -8.04 -5.56
N MET A 119 -8.13 -7.33 -4.46
CA MET A 119 -9.13 -6.46 -3.82
C MET A 119 -9.55 -5.30 -4.74
N GLY A 120 -8.58 -4.61 -5.34
CA GLY A 120 -8.79 -3.53 -6.29
C GLY A 120 -9.55 -3.99 -7.53
N GLY A 121 -9.23 -5.17 -8.05
CA GLY A 121 -9.93 -5.77 -9.18
C GLY A 121 -11.39 -6.07 -8.86
N VAL A 122 -11.66 -6.74 -7.74
CA VAL A 122 -13.03 -7.03 -7.29
C VAL A 122 -13.83 -5.74 -7.07
N GLY A 123 -13.26 -4.76 -6.38
CA GLY A 123 -13.91 -3.47 -6.16
C GLY A 123 -14.20 -2.71 -7.45
N SER A 124 -13.26 -2.74 -8.41
CA SER A 124 -13.43 -2.11 -9.72
C SER A 124 -14.55 -2.75 -10.55
N VAL A 125 -14.80 -4.05 -10.39
CA VAL A 125 -15.92 -4.75 -11.05
C VAL A 125 -17.24 -4.36 -10.39
N MET A 126 -17.29 -4.31 -9.06
CA MET A 126 -18.49 -3.93 -8.32
C MET A 126 -18.96 -2.50 -8.65
N GLU A 127 -18.03 -1.55 -8.77
CA GLU A 127 -18.33 -0.17 -9.19
C GLU A 127 -18.99 -0.09 -10.58
N GLN A 128 -18.64 -1.00 -11.49
CA GLN A 128 -19.22 -1.01 -12.84
C GLN A 128 -20.66 -1.53 -12.85
N THR A 129 -21.00 -2.42 -11.92
CA THR A 129 -22.34 -3.02 -11.84
C THR A 129 -23.36 -2.18 -11.05
N SER A 130 -22.92 -1.14 -10.34
CA SER A 130 -23.78 -0.24 -9.57
C SER A 130 -24.31 0.97 -10.36
N VAL A 131 -24.11 0.98 -11.68
CA VAL A 131 -24.58 2.02 -12.63
C VAL A 131 -25.79 1.50 -13.38
#